data_AF-A0A350PEQ4-F1
#
_entry.id   AF-A0A350PEQ4-F1
#
_cell.length_a   1.000
_cell.length_b   1.000
_cell.length_c   1.000
_cell.angle_alpha   90.00
_cell.angle_beta   90.00
_cell.angle_gamma   90.00
#
_symmetry.space_group_name_H-M   'P 1'
#
loop_
_entity.id
_entity.type
_entity.pdbx_description
1 polymer ?
#
loop_
_entity_poly.entity_id
_entity_poly.type
_entity_poly.pdbx_seq_one_letter_code
_entity_poly.pdbx_strand_id
1 'polypeptide(L)' 'MFKIRFGIPEMEQFWNDLLSSKKDGSISKEDEKLFKLFGKAIQFLASNPRHPGLNSHEIDSLTKRYGIKVFQSYLENKT' A
#
# COMPACT_ATOMS: atom_id res chain seq x y z
N MET A 1 -10.94 10.48 6.35
CA MET A 1 -9.89 9.95 5.47
C MET A 1 -8.60 9.92 6.26
N PHE A 2 -7.96 8.75 6.37
CA PHE A 2 -6.70 8.56 7.06
C PHE A 2 -5.54 9.15 6.25
N LYS A 3 -4.57 9.76 6.93
CA LYS A 3 -3.36 10.25 6.29
C LYS A 3 -2.36 9.11 6.18
N ILE A 4 -2.02 8.74 4.95
CA ILE A 4 -0.99 7.74 4.69
C ILE A 4 0.38 8.41 4.81
N ARG A 5 1.28 7.76 5.54
CA ARG A 5 2.69 8.13 5.66
C ARG A 5 3.50 6.91 5.25
N PHE A 6 4.33 7.06 4.22
CA PHE A 6 5.29 6.02 3.88
C PHE A 6 6.36 6.03 4.97
N GLY A 7 6.49 4.92 5.70
CA GLY A 7 7.36 4.83 6.88
C GLY A 7 8.86 4.78 6.56
N ILE A 8 9.21 4.69 5.28
CA ILE A 8 10.57 4.56 4.76
C ILE A 8 10.68 5.51 3.54
N PRO A 9 11.66 6.43 3.49
CA PRO A 9 11.84 7.36 2.36
C PRO A 9 11.88 6.67 1.00
N GLU A 10 12.48 5.48 0.94
CA GLU A 10 12.59 4.64 -0.24
C GLU A 10 11.21 4.22 -0.77
N MET A 11 10.20 4.05 0.10
CA MET A 11 8.83 3.73 -0.34
C MET A 11 8.11 4.94 -0.94
N GLU A 12 8.37 6.14 -0.43
CA GLU A 12 7.85 7.38 -1.01
C GLU A 12 8.51 7.65 -2.37
N GLN A 13 9.83 7.47 -2.45
CA GLN A 13 10.57 7.58 -3.70
C GLN A 13 10.07 6.57 -4.74
N PHE A 14 9.92 5.31 -4.34
CA PHE A 14 9.37 4.26 -5.20
C PHE A 14 7.98 4.62 -5.75
N TRP A 15 7.09 5.16 -4.90
CA TRP A 15 5.77 5.62 -5.35
C TRP A 15 5.86 6.78 -6.34
N ASN A 16 6.75 7.75 -6.08
CA ASN A 16 6.97 8.89 -6.97
C ASN A 16 7.57 8.46 -8.32
N ASP A 17 8.46 7.48 -8.34
CA ASP A 17 9.07 6.94 -9.56
C ASP A 17 8.03 6.19 -10.41
N LEU A 18 7.17 5.37 -9.79
CA LEU A 18 6.04 4.73 -10.46
C LEU A 18 5.06 5.76 -11.04
N LEU A 19 4.73 6.81 -10.27
CA LEU A 19 3.87 7.89 -10.72
C LEU A 19 4.45 8.64 -11.92
N SER A 20 5.74 8.97 -11.88
CA SER A 20 6.43 9.69 -12.95
C SER A 20 6.48 8.84 -14.21
N SER A 21 6.90 7.57 -14.10
CA SER A 21 6.93 6.62 -15.22
C SER A 21 5.54 6.42 -15.85
N LYS A 22 4.47 6.41 -15.04
CA LYS A 22 3.09 6.31 -15.57
C LYS A 22 2.65 7.57 -16.31
N LYS A 23 3.07 8.75 -15.86
CA LYS A 23 2.79 10.04 -16.53
C LYS A 23 3.56 10.19 -17.83
N ASP A 24 4.82 9.76 -17.84
CA ASP A 24 5.73 9.88 -18.99
C ASP A 24 5.48 8.78 -20.04
N GLY A 25 4.66 7.77 -19.71
CA GLY A 25 4.31 6.67 -20.61
C GLY A 25 5.41 5.61 -20.78
N SER A 26 6.51 5.71 -20.01
CA SER A 26 7.66 4.79 -20.04
C SER A 26 7.52 3.57 -19.11
N ILE A 27 6.40 3.47 -18.40
CA ILE A 27 6.16 2.41 -17.41
C ILE A 27 6.17 1.01 -18.05
N SER A 28 6.84 0.05 -17.40
CA SER A 28 6.80 -1.35 -17.79
C SER A 28 5.42 -1.97 -17.55
N LYS A 29 5.13 -3.15 -18.13
CA LYS A 29 3.85 -3.84 -17.91
C LYS A 29 3.70 -4.30 -16.46
N GLU A 30 4.81 -4.75 -15.88
CA GLU A 30 4.92 -5.21 -14.51
C GLU A 30 4.68 -4.04 -13.53
N ASP A 31 5.35 -2.91 -13.77
CA ASP A 31 5.17 -1.69 -12.96
C ASP A 31 3.79 -1.09 -13.12
N GLU A 32 3.18 -1.19 -14.31
CA GLU A 32 1.81 -0.73 -14.50
C GLU A 32 0.82 -1.55 -13.66
N LYS A 33 1.00 -2.88 -13.60
CA LYS A 33 0.21 -3.74 -12.73
C LYS A 33 0.41 -3.34 -11.27
N LEU A 34 1.65 -3.12 -10.86
CA LEU A 34 2.00 -2.74 -9.50
C LEU A 34 1.43 -1.37 -9.12
N PHE A 35 1.53 -0.38 -10.01
CA PHE A 35 0.96 0.96 -9.84
C PHE A 35 -0.55 0.90 -9.59
N LYS A 36 -1.28 0.10 -10.38
CA LYS A 36 -2.74 -0.08 -10.22
C LYS A 36 -3.08 -0.71 -8.87
N LEU A 37 -2.38 -1.77 -8.48
CA LEU A 37 -2.61 -2.46 -7.21
C LEU A 37 -2.27 -1.56 -6.01
N PHE A 38 -1.14 -0.86 -6.08
CA PHE A 38 -0.65 -0.01 -5.01
C PHE A 38 -1.48 1.26 -4.84
N GLY A 39 -1.84 1.93 -5.94
CA GLY A 39 -2.78 3.06 -5.90
C GLY A 39 -4.13 2.67 -5.30
N LYS A 40 -4.68 1.51 -5.69
CA LYS A 40 -5.94 0.99 -5.13
C LYS A 40 -5.82 0.68 -3.64
N ALA A 41 -4.73 0.06 -3.21
CA ALA A 41 -4.48 -0.24 -1.80
C ALA A 41 -4.39 1.03 -0.96
N ILE A 42 -3.63 2.04 -1.41
CA ILE A 42 -3.51 3.35 -0.74
C ILE A 42 -4.88 4.03 -0.64
N GLN A 43 -5.68 4.02 -1.72
CA GLN A 43 -7.03 4.60 -1.72
C GLN A 43 -7.96 3.89 -0.71
N PHE A 44 -7.91 2.56 -0.66
CA PHE A 44 -8.67 1.79 0.33
C PHE A 44 -8.20 2.10 1.75
N LEU A 45 -6.89 2.07 2.02
CA LEU A 45 -6.34 2.36 3.35
C LEU A 45 -6.68 3.78 3.81
N ALA A 46 -6.64 4.76 2.90
CA ALA A 46 -6.99 6.15 3.21
C ALA A 46 -8.49 6.32 3.53
N SER A 47 -9.38 5.56 2.88
CA SER A 47 -10.82 5.66 3.13
C SER A 47 -11.27 4.80 4.31
N ASN A 48 -10.90 3.52 4.33
CA ASN A 48 -11.21 2.54 5.35
C ASN A 48 -10.06 1.50 5.47
N PRO A 49 -9.25 1.54 6.54
CA PRO A 49 -8.20 0.55 6.79
C PRO A 49 -8.68 -0.91 6.88
N ARG A 50 -9.99 -1.14 7.08
CA ARG A 50 -10.64 -2.46 7.08
C ARG A 50 -11.52 -2.67 5.84
N HIS A 51 -11.21 -2.02 4.72
CA HIS A 51 -11.96 -2.17 3.48
C HIS A 51 -11.98 -3.65 3.06
N PRO A 52 -13.13 -4.22 2.65
CA PRO A 52 -13.24 -5.66 2.32
C PRO A 52 -12.37 -6.08 1.13
N GLY A 53 -11.99 -5.12 0.28
CA GLY A 53 -11.02 -5.33 -0.80
C GLY A 53 -9.55 -5.39 -0.35
N LEU A 54 -9.25 -5.19 0.94
CA LEU A 54 -7.92 -5.37 1.52
C LEU A 54 -7.89 -6.69 2.27
N ASN A 55 -6.97 -7.59 1.90
CA ASN A 55 -6.72 -8.79 2.68
C ASN A 55 -5.82 -8.43 3.86
N SER A 56 -6.42 -8.11 5.00
CA SER A 56 -5.74 -7.55 6.18
C SER A 56 -5.80 -8.50 7.36
N HIS A 57 -4.68 -8.64 8.06
CA HIS A 57 -4.62 -9.38 9.33
C HIS A 57 -3.84 -8.57 10.37
N GLU A 58 -4.18 -8.79 11.64
CA GLU A 58 -3.47 -8.18 12.75
C GLU A 58 -2.14 -8.90 13.00
N ILE A 59 -1.10 -8.13 13.36
CA ILE A 59 0.18 -8.67 13.81
C ILE A 59 0.22 -8.55 15.34
N ASP A 60 -0.28 -9.57 16.03
CA ASP A 60 -0.42 -9.58 17.50
C ASP A 60 0.88 -9.25 18.24
N SER A 61 2.02 -9.74 17.75
CA SER A 61 3.33 -9.50 18.36
C SER A 61 3.72 -8.02 18.34
N LEU A 62 3.44 -7.32 17.24
CA LEU A 62 3.71 -5.89 17.11
C LEU A 62 2.66 -5.05 17.84
N THR A 63 1.38 -5.48 17.82
CA THR A 63 0.34 -4.84 18.61
C THR A 63 0.71 -4.82 20.09
N LYS A 64 1.12 -5.97 20.64
CA LYS A 64 1.55 -6.09 22.05
C LYS A 64 2.77 -5.22 22.35
N ARG A 65 3.75 -5.19 21.43
CA ARG A 65 4.99 -4.42 21.61
C ARG A 65 4.76 -2.91 21.65
N TYR A 66 3.89 -2.39 20.78
CA TYR A 66 3.71 -0.95 20.60
C TYR A 66 2.45 -0.39 21.27
N GLY A 67 1.57 -1.24 21.82
CA GLY A 67 0.33 -0.82 22.48
C GLY A 67 -0.71 -0.23 21.53
N ILE A 68 -0.50 -0.35 20.22
CA ILE A 68 -1.39 0.11 19.15
C ILE A 68 -1.67 -1.03 18.18
N LYS A 69 -2.85 -1.06 17.58
CA LYS A 69 -3.19 -2.11 16.61
C LYS A 69 -2.32 -2.00 15.36
N VAL A 70 -1.52 -3.04 15.09
CA VAL A 70 -0.68 -3.13 13.90
C VAL A 70 -1.26 -4.17 12.96
N PHE A 71 -1.49 -3.78 11.70
CA PHE A 71 -2.05 -4.65 10.67
C PHE A 71 -1.11 -4.72 9.47
N GLN A 72 -1.17 -5.85 8.76
CA GLN A 72 -0.57 -6.01 7.44
C GLN A 72 -1.67 -6.34 6.43
N SER A 73 -1.63 -5.65 5.29
CA SER A 73 -2.52 -5.90 4.16
C SER A 73 -1.70 -6.35 2.95
N TYR A 74 -2.15 -7.40 2.26
CA TYR A 74 -1.48 -7.90 1.06
C TYR A 74 -1.92 -7.12 -0.19
N LEU A 75 -0.94 -6.78 -1.03
CA LEU A 75 -1.14 -6.06 -2.28
C LEU A 75 -1.56 -7.00 -3.43
N GLU A 76 -0.99 -8.20 -3.45
CA GLU A 76 -1.31 -9.28 -4.37
C GLU A 76 -1.78 -10.49 -3.57
N ASN A 77 -2.88 -11.10 -4.01
CA ASN A 77 -3.38 -12.34 -3.45
C ASN A 77 -3.21 -13.45 -4.50
N LYS A 78 -2.68 -14.61 -4.11
CA LYS A 78 -2.80 -15.83 -4.91
C LYS A 78 -4.20 -16.40 -4.65
N THR A 79 -5.16 -15.94 -5.44
CA THR A 79 -6.48 -16.59 -5.56
C THR A 79 -6.40 -17.70 -6.60
#